data_AF-A0A7K0W763-F1
#
_entry.id   AF-A0A7K0W763-F1
#
_cell.length_a   1.000
_cell.length_b   1.000
_cell.length_c   1.000
_cell.angle_alpha   90.00
_cell.angle_beta   90.00
_cell.angle_gamma   90.00
#
_symmetry.space_group_name_H-M   'P 1'
#
loop_
_entity.id
_entity.type
_entity.pdbx_description
1 polymer ?
#
loop_
_entity_poly.entity_id
_entity_poly.type
_entity_poly.pdbx_seq_one_letter_code
_entity_poly.pdbx_strand_id
1 'polypeptide(L)'
;MSKDPLNPLGDESDEEELIRSEFEAIVSGLSLDESAPTTYLEELDRNNHFLPPNPPSQTPRSFYYSAKRAVLRWLKRPFHDDDGVAL
;
A
#
# COMPACT_ATOMS: atom_id res chain seq x y z
N MET A 1 -22.57 -44.89 53.06
CA MET A 1 -21.54 -44.43 52.10
C MET A 1 -22.20 -44.32 50.74
N SER A 2 -22.81 -43.18 50.44
CA SER A 2 -23.40 -42.88 49.14
C SER A 2 -22.41 -42.01 48.39
N LYS A 3 -21.86 -42.49 47.28
CA LYS A 3 -20.97 -41.72 46.41
C LYS A 3 -21.85 -40.81 45.56
N ASP A 4 -21.59 -39.51 45.63
CA ASP A 4 -22.23 -38.50 44.79
C ASP A 4 -21.98 -38.79 43.30
N PRO A 5 -22.94 -38.51 42.40
CA PRO A 5 -22.74 -38.73 40.99
C PRO A 5 -21.75 -37.67 40.46
N LEU A 6 -20.67 -38.16 39.86
CA LEU A 6 -19.75 -37.37 39.05
C LEU A 6 -20.57 -36.60 38.00
N ASN A 7 -20.53 -35.27 38.04
CA ASN A 7 -21.12 -34.41 37.01
C ASN A 7 -20.09 -34.24 35.88
N PRO A 8 -20.24 -34.89 34.71
CA PRO A 8 -19.28 -34.75 33.61
C PRO A 8 -19.42 -33.44 32.83
N LEU A 9 -20.30 -32.53 33.29
CA LEU A 9 -20.61 -31.28 32.59
C LEU A 9 -19.83 -30.06 33.13
N GLY A 10 -19.04 -30.22 34.20
CA GLY A 10 -18.24 -29.13 34.78
C GLY A 10 -16.94 -28.88 34.03
N ASP A 11 -16.31 -29.92 33.49
CA ASP A 11 -14.97 -29.81 32.90
C ASP A 11 -14.97 -29.00 31.57
N GLU A 12 -16.02 -29.14 30.75
CA GLU A 12 -16.11 -28.42 29.45
C GLU A 12 -16.49 -26.94 29.63
N SER A 13 -17.33 -26.61 30.63
CA SER A 13 -17.65 -25.22 30.96
C SER A 13 -16.47 -24.48 31.59
N ASP A 14 -15.71 -25.18 32.44
CA ASP A 14 -14.54 -24.61 33.11
C ASP A 14 -13.38 -24.41 32.12
N GLU A 15 -13.24 -25.30 31.12
CA GLU A 15 -12.30 -25.13 30.01
C GLU A 15 -12.69 -23.94 29.11
N GLU A 16 -13.97 -23.77 28.79
CA GLU A 16 -14.43 -22.64 27.98
C GLU A 16 -14.22 -21.29 28.70
N GLU A 17 -14.42 -21.27 30.02
CA GLU A 17 -14.15 -20.10 30.86
C GLU A 17 -12.65 -19.78 30.95
N LEU A 18 -11.81 -20.81 31.08
CA LEU A 18 -10.36 -20.67 31.06
C LEU A 18 -9.88 -20.10 29.71
N ILE A 19 -10.34 -20.65 28.58
CA ILE A 19 -10.00 -20.18 27.23
C ILE A 19 -10.38 -18.71 27.04
N ARG A 20 -11.57 -18.30 27.49
CA ARG A 20 -12.01 -16.90 27.41
C ARG A 20 -11.12 -15.99 28.26
N SER A 21 -10.74 -16.42 29.46
CA SER A 21 -9.89 -15.62 30.35
C SER A 21 -8.49 -15.39 29.76
N GLU A 22 -7.90 -16.40 29.12
CA GLU A 22 -6.60 -16.29 28.48
C GLU A 22 -6.65 -15.42 27.22
N PHE A 23 -7.71 -15.55 26.43
CA PHE A 23 -7.94 -14.70 25.26
C PHE A 23 -8.06 -13.22 25.68
N GLU A 24 -8.86 -12.93 26.70
CA GLU A 24 -9.05 -11.56 27.20
C GLU A 24 -7.75 -10.97 27.77
N ALA A 25 -6.91 -11.79 28.42
CA ALA A 25 -5.59 -11.38 28.88
C ALA A 25 -4.67 -10.99 27.72
N ILE A 26 -4.64 -11.77 26.63
CA ILE A 26 -3.87 -11.46 25.43
C ILE A 26 -4.37 -10.16 24.77
N VAL A 27 -5.69 -10.03 24.63
CA VAL A 27 -6.32 -8.85 24.01
C VAL A 27 -6.13 -7.59 24.86
N SER A 28 -6.14 -7.70 26.19
CA SER A 28 -5.92 -6.57 27.10
C SER A 28 -4.51 -5.98 27.03
N GLY A 29 -3.53 -6.78 26.58
CA GLY A 29 -2.16 -6.34 26.34
C GLY A 29 -1.95 -5.69 24.97
N LEU A 30 -2.92 -5.79 24.06
CA LEU A 30 -2.88 -5.12 22.77
C LEU A 30 -3.34 -3.67 22.94
N SER A 31 -2.38 -2.75 22.88
CA SER A 31 -2.70 -1.32 22.86
C SER A 31 -3.30 -0.99 21.49
N LEU A 32 -4.59 -0.66 21.47
CA LEU A 32 -5.34 -0.23 20.28
C LEU A 32 -5.02 1.21 19.84
N ASP A 33 -4.13 1.89 20.56
CA ASP A 33 -3.78 3.30 20.36
C ASP A 33 -2.69 3.54 19.31
N GLU A 34 -2.04 2.48 18.80
CA GLU A 34 -1.13 2.57 17.64
C GLU A 34 -1.86 2.74 16.30
N SER A 35 -3.19 2.85 16.30
CA SER A 35 -3.91 3.37 15.14
C SER A 35 -3.74 4.89 15.08
N ALA A 36 -2.57 5.33 14.61
CA ALA A 36 -2.37 6.73 14.28
C ALA A 36 -3.53 7.20 13.37
N PRO A 37 -4.13 8.37 13.63
CA PRO A 37 -5.28 8.87 12.87
C PRO A 37 -4.96 9.15 11.39
N THR A 38 -3.68 9.01 11.01
CA THR A 38 -3.23 9.10 9.64
C THR A 38 -2.35 7.90 9.33
N THR A 39 -2.70 7.14 8.30
CA THR A 39 -1.93 5.98 7.86
C THR A 39 -0.64 6.46 7.19
N TYR A 40 0.43 5.66 7.25
CA TYR A 40 1.67 5.93 6.50
C TYR A 40 1.42 6.28 5.02
N LEU A 41 0.43 5.63 4.39
CA LEU A 41 0.04 5.90 3.01
C LEU A 41 -0.64 7.27 2.83
N GLU A 42 -1.40 7.74 3.80
CA GLU A 42 -2.02 9.08 3.75
C GLU A 42 -0.97 10.18 3.98
N GLU A 43 0.06 9.91 4.78
CA GLU A 43 1.21 10.80 4.93
C GLU A 43 2.08 10.82 3.66
N LEU A 44 2.27 9.67 3.02
CA LEU A 44 2.97 9.58 1.75
C LEU A 44 2.20 10.29 0.64
N ASP A 45 0.87 10.15 0.60
CA ASP A 45 0.02 10.86 -0.35
C ASP A 45 0.13 12.38 -0.14
N ARG A 46 0.00 12.87 1.11
CA ARG A 46 0.18 14.30 1.46
C ARG A 46 1.50 14.91 0.97
N ASN A 47 2.58 14.13 1.01
CA ASN A 47 3.92 14.61 0.68
C ASN A 47 4.35 14.32 -0.77
N ASN A 48 3.68 13.40 -1.47
CA ASN A 48 4.04 12.96 -2.82
C ASN A 48 2.93 13.22 -3.84
N HIS A 49 2.29 14.39 -3.76
CA HIS A 49 1.39 14.82 -4.82
C HIS A 49 2.18 15.19 -6.07
N PHE A 50 1.74 14.66 -7.20
CA PHE A 50 2.23 15.13 -8.50
C PHE A 50 1.83 16.60 -8.68
N LEU A 51 2.81 17.49 -8.62
CA LEU A 51 2.64 18.87 -9.07
C LEU A 51 2.87 18.88 -10.58
N PRO A 52 1.82 19.01 -11.41
CA PRO A 52 2.01 19.11 -12.85
C PRO A 52 2.90 20.33 -13.11
N PRO A 53 3.97 20.20 -13.92
CA PRO A 53 4.72 21.36 -14.32
C PRO A 53 3.77 22.31 -15.06
N ASN A 54 3.86 23.61 -14.79
CA ASN A 54 3.13 24.61 -15.57
C ASN A 54 3.95 24.90 -16.84
N PRO A 55 3.62 24.32 -18.01
CA PRO A 55 4.41 24.54 -19.20
C PRO A 55 4.23 26.00 -19.68
N PRO A 56 5.27 26.62 -20.24
CA PRO A 56 5.09 27.91 -20.91
C PRO A 56 4.08 27.77 -22.04
N SER A 57 3.25 28.79 -22.25
CA SER A 57 2.25 28.81 -23.32
C SER A 57 2.91 28.59 -24.67
N GLN A 58 2.61 27.48 -25.33
CA GLN A 58 3.11 27.23 -26.67
C GLN A 58 2.30 28.03 -27.69
N THR A 59 2.99 28.90 -28.43
CA THR A 59 2.38 29.54 -29.60
C THR A 59 2.31 28.54 -30.77
N PRO A 60 1.37 28.69 -31.71
CA PRO A 60 1.29 27.83 -32.90
C PRO A 60 2.60 27.79 -33.70
N ARG A 61 3.33 28.92 -33.72
CA ARG A 61 4.65 29.02 -34.35
C ARG A 61 5.70 28.18 -33.63
N SER A 62 5.78 28.25 -32.29
CA SER A 62 6.74 27.46 -31.52
C SER A 62 6.49 25.95 -31.65
N PHE A 63 5.22 25.53 -31.76
CA PHE A 63 4.85 24.15 -32.03
C PHE A 63 5.33 23.68 -33.41
N TYR A 64 5.14 24.49 -34.46
CA TYR A 64 5.64 24.15 -35.80
C TYR A 64 7.16 24.00 -35.84
N TYR A 65 7.90 24.90 -35.18
CA TYR A 65 9.35 24.80 -35.09
C TYR A 65 9.81 23.58 -34.27
N SER A 66 9.13 23.26 -33.17
CA SER A 66 9.47 22.09 -32.35
C SER A 66 9.19 20.78 -33.10
N ALA A 67 8.04 20.68 -33.78
CA ALA A 67 7.67 19.55 -34.64
C ALA A 67 8.68 19.37 -35.79
N LYS A 68 9.00 20.43 -36.53
CA LYS A 68 9.99 20.39 -37.62
C LYS A 68 11.37 19.93 -37.13
N ARG A 69 11.82 20.43 -35.97
CA ARG A 69 13.10 20.01 -35.36
C ARG A 69 13.07 18.54 -34.93
N ALA A 70 11.95 18.05 -34.41
CA ALA A 70 11.80 16.65 -34.04
C ALA A 70 11.87 15.72 -35.26
N VAL A 71 11.16 16.07 -36.34
CA VAL A 71 11.19 15.32 -37.62
C VAL A 71 12.59 15.34 -38.22
N LEU A 72 13.25 16.49 -38.25
CA LEU A 72 14.63 16.57 -38.76
C LEU A 72 15.61 15.75 -37.92
N ARG A 73 15.45 15.71 -36.59
CA ARG A 73 16.27 14.84 -35.72
C ARG A 73 15.98 13.37 -35.98
N TRP A 74 14.71 12.98 -36.14
CA TRP A 74 14.31 11.62 -36.48
C TRP A 74 14.90 11.17 -37.82
N LEU A 75 14.80 12.03 -38.84
CA LEU A 75 15.31 11.74 -40.18
C LEU A 75 16.85 11.72 -40.24
N LYS A 76 17.53 12.48 -39.38
CA LYS A 76 18.98 12.52 -39.28
C LYS A 76 19.57 11.54 -38.26
N ARG A 77 18.78 10.60 -37.72
CA ARG A 77 19.33 9.58 -36.81
C ARG A 77 20.35 8.73 -37.59
N PRO A 78 21.63 8.65 -37.18
CA PRO A 78 22.44 7.50 -37.56
C PRO A 78 21.74 6.29 -36.95
N PHE A 79 21.53 5.22 -37.72
CA PHE A 79 21.09 3.95 -37.16
C PHE A 79 22.03 3.62 -35.99
N HIS A 80 21.49 3.64 -34.77
CA HIS A 80 22.21 3.18 -33.60
C HIS A 80 21.59 1.83 -33.28
N ASP A 81 22.37 0.78 -33.44
CA ASP A 81 21.99 -0.63 -33.31
C ASP A 81 21.72 -1.03 -31.84
N ASP A 82 21.20 -0.11 -31.03
CA ASP A 82 20.83 -0.33 -29.63
C ASP A 82 19.33 -0.12 -29.46
N ASP A 83 18.55 -0.80 -30.29
CA ASP A 83 17.11 -0.96 -30.17
C ASP A 83 16.75 -2.11 -29.23
N GLY A 84 17.58 -2.44 -28.24
CA GLY A 84 17.20 -3.26 -27.09
C GLY A 84 16.63 -4.66 -27.37
N VAL A 85 16.68 -5.16 -28.61
CA VAL A 85 16.33 -6.54 -28.97
C VAL A 85 17.60 -7.38 -29.02
N ALA A 86 18.24 -7.53 -27.86
CA ALA A 86 19.19 -8.61 -27.61
C ALA A 86 18.46 -9.70 -26.80
N LEU A 87 18.48 -10.93 -27.31
CA LEU A 87 17.92 -12.13 -26.65
C LEU A 87 18.72 -12.53 -25.41
#